data_AF-A0A3B4ADH9-F1
#
_entry.id   AF-A0A3B4ADH9-F1
#
_cell.length_a   1.000
_cell.length_b   1.000
_cell.length_c   1.000
_cell.angle_alpha   90.00
_cell.angle_beta   90.00
_cell.angle_gamma   90.00
#
_symmetry.space_group_name_H-M   'P 1'
#
loop_
_entity.id
_entity.type
_entity.pdbx_description
1 polymer ?
#
loop_
_entity_poly.entity_id
_entity_poly.type
_entity_poly.pdbx_seq_one_letter_code
_entity_poly.pdbx_strand_id
1 'polypeptide(L)'
;MSLADELLADLEEAGDEGEDGLYPEEEEGDSDGESAQRAEGGLEDIPEEEMEVDYSKAESVASIAKLRNSKQQFSEIIDKISNYIGKQRKNSDSGPVEADPEYRLIVAANNLTVEIDNELIIHKFTRDKYSKRFPELESLVPDSLDYIRTVKELGNNLEKCKNNVILQQILTNATIMVVSVTASTTQSQLTEEELKQLEEACDMALELNQSKHRIYEYVESRMSFIAPNLSIIVGASTAA
;
A
#
# COMPACT_ATOMS: atom_id res chain seq x y z
N MET A 1 29.86 -29.20 45.95
CA MET A 1 29.42 -28.94 44.57
C MET A 1 28.85 -27.55 44.52
N SER A 2 29.07 -26.82 43.43
CA SER A 2 28.57 -25.46 43.27
C SER A 2 27.09 -25.49 42.93
N LEU A 3 26.33 -24.44 43.29
CA LEU A 3 24.91 -24.30 42.93
C LEU A 3 24.67 -24.34 41.40
N ALA A 4 25.72 -24.05 40.62
CA ALA A 4 25.73 -24.16 39.17
C ALA A 4 25.82 -25.62 38.67
N ASP A 5 26.44 -26.53 39.43
CA ASP A 5 26.54 -27.94 39.06
C ASP A 5 25.21 -28.68 39.29
N GLU A 6 24.42 -28.24 40.28
CA GLU A 6 23.12 -28.83 40.61
C GLU A 6 22.04 -28.44 39.58
N LEU A 7 22.10 -27.22 39.02
CA LEU A 7 21.19 -26.77 37.95
C LEU A 7 21.49 -27.38 36.57
N LEU A 8 22.75 -27.75 36.31
CA LEU A 8 23.15 -28.41 35.06
C LEU A 8 22.69 -29.87 35.04
N ALA A 9 22.71 -30.55 36.20
CA ALA A 9 22.19 -31.91 36.34
C ALA A 9 20.67 -31.98 36.09
N ASP A 10 19.91 -31.00 36.58
CA ASP A 10 18.45 -30.91 36.40
C ASP A 10 18.04 -30.69 34.92
N LEU A 11 18.91 -30.06 34.12
CA LEU A 11 18.70 -29.84 32.69
C LEU A 11 19.12 -31.02 31.81
N GLU A 12 20.10 -31.82 32.25
CA GLU A 12 20.49 -33.07 31.57
C GLU A 12 19.46 -34.18 31.79
N GLU A 13 18.82 -34.25 32.97
CA GLU A 13 17.77 -35.24 33.27
C GLU A 13 16.45 -34.96 32.51
N ALA A 14 16.20 -33.72 32.08
CA ALA A 14 15.05 -33.37 31.24
C ALA A 14 15.28 -33.59 29.73
N GLY A 15 16.51 -33.92 29.32
CA GLY A 15 16.92 -34.04 27.92
C GLY A 15 16.94 -35.46 27.35
N ASP A 16 16.70 -36.49 28.17
CA ASP A 16 16.85 -37.90 27.80
C ASP A 16 15.61 -38.75 28.15
N GLU A 17 14.42 -38.27 27.78
CA GLU A 17 13.23 -39.11 27.61
C GLU A 17 12.79 -39.05 26.14
N GLY A 18 13.52 -39.77 25.29
CA GLY A 18 12.99 -40.23 24.01
C GLY A 18 12.36 -41.62 24.20
N GLU A 19 11.04 -41.74 24.02
CA GLU A 19 10.41 -43.02 23.69
C GLU A 19 9.04 -42.84 23.00
N ASP A 20 8.97 -43.34 21.77
CA ASP A 20 7.89 -44.07 21.10
C ASP A 20 6.38 -43.80 21.33
N GLY A 21 5.66 -43.72 20.20
CA GLY A 21 4.67 -44.74 19.87
C GLY A 21 3.18 -44.35 19.92
N LEU A 22 2.59 -43.97 18.77
CA LEU A 22 1.17 -44.28 18.49
C LEU A 22 0.75 -44.12 17.01
N TYR A 23 1.17 -45.02 16.11
CA TYR A 23 0.39 -45.34 14.90
C TYR A 23 0.49 -46.85 14.60
N PRO A 24 -0.61 -47.54 14.25
CA PRO A 24 -0.64 -49.00 14.17
C PRO A 24 0.03 -49.52 12.88
N GLU A 25 0.73 -50.65 13.04
CA GLU A 25 1.40 -51.45 12.03
C GLU A 25 0.41 -51.97 10.97
N GLU A 26 0.71 -51.76 9.69
CA GLU A 26 0.20 -52.59 8.60
C GLU A 26 1.40 -53.33 7.95
N GLU A 27 1.22 -54.65 7.82
CA GLU A 27 2.22 -55.66 7.45
C GLU A 27 2.87 -55.42 6.08
N GLU A 28 4.19 -55.64 5.97
CA GLU A 28 4.88 -55.73 4.70
C GLU A 28 4.57 -57.04 3.96
N GLY A 29 4.02 -56.90 2.76
CA GLY A 29 3.92 -57.93 1.73
C GLY A 29 4.58 -57.45 0.44
N ASP A 30 5.56 -58.24 0.00
CA ASP A 30 6.46 -58.18 -1.16
C ASP A 30 5.86 -57.78 -2.54
N SER A 31 6.76 -57.33 -3.43
CA SER A 31 6.70 -57.31 -4.92
C SER A 31 6.15 -56.08 -5.69
N ASP A 32 7.12 -55.45 -6.37
CA ASP A 32 7.12 -54.92 -7.75
C ASP A 32 6.15 -53.82 -8.22
N GLY A 33 6.73 -52.70 -8.66
CA GLY A 33 6.27 -52.01 -9.87
C GLY A 33 5.94 -50.52 -9.76
N GLU A 34 6.74 -49.73 -10.49
CA GLU A 34 6.37 -48.47 -11.15
C GLU A 34 6.46 -47.14 -10.38
N SER A 35 7.35 -46.33 -10.92
CA SER A 35 7.65 -44.92 -10.66
C SER A 35 6.43 -44.00 -10.69
N ALA A 36 6.15 -43.33 -9.57
CA ALA A 36 5.30 -42.15 -9.50
C ALA A 36 6.10 -40.99 -8.85
N GLN A 37 6.49 -40.00 -9.67
CA GLN A 37 7.04 -38.73 -9.21
C GLN A 37 5.99 -38.02 -8.33
N ARG A 38 6.29 -37.85 -7.04
CA ARG A 38 5.55 -36.96 -6.15
C ARG A 38 6.40 -35.71 -5.96
N ALA A 39 5.93 -34.61 -6.53
CA ALA A 39 6.52 -33.29 -6.37
C ALA A 39 6.46 -32.88 -4.88
N GLU A 40 7.62 -32.64 -4.29
CA GLU A 40 7.73 -31.89 -3.04
C GLU A 40 7.37 -30.43 -3.34
N GLY A 41 6.16 -30.03 -2.96
CA GLY A 41 5.78 -28.63 -2.89
C GLY A 41 6.43 -27.98 -1.67
N GLY A 42 7.72 -27.67 -1.79
CA GLY A 42 8.36 -26.66 -0.95
C GLY A 42 7.70 -25.33 -1.24
N LEU A 43 7.27 -24.62 -0.20
CA LEU A 43 6.90 -23.20 -0.30
C LEU A 43 8.17 -22.46 -0.73
N GLU A 44 8.32 -22.23 -2.03
CA GLU A 44 9.31 -21.29 -2.55
C GLU A 44 8.97 -19.93 -1.94
N ASP A 45 9.87 -19.44 -1.08
CA ASP A 45 9.90 -18.05 -0.66
C ASP A 45 9.79 -17.20 -1.93
N ILE A 46 8.68 -16.48 -2.06
CA ILE A 46 8.49 -15.49 -3.10
C ILE A 46 9.66 -14.50 -2.90
N PRO A 47 10.59 -14.37 -3.84
CA PRO A 47 11.57 -13.32 -3.71
C PRO A 47 10.79 -12.01 -3.75
N GLU A 48 10.75 -11.31 -2.60
CA GLU A 48 10.46 -9.89 -2.54
C GLU A 48 11.59 -9.19 -3.32
N GLU A 49 11.55 -9.29 -4.65
CA GLU A 49 12.22 -8.35 -5.52
C GLU A 49 11.48 -7.02 -5.33
N GLU A 50 11.80 -6.32 -4.24
CA GLU A 50 11.77 -4.87 -4.24
C GLU A 50 12.67 -4.46 -5.40
N MET A 51 12.06 -4.28 -6.56
CA MET A 51 12.72 -3.73 -7.73
C MET A 51 13.14 -2.31 -7.31
N GLU A 52 14.38 -2.16 -6.81
CA GLU A 52 15.03 -0.88 -6.59
C GLU A 52 15.30 -0.27 -7.97
N VAL A 53 14.22 0.19 -8.61
CA VAL A 53 14.33 1.01 -9.80
C VAL A 53 14.87 2.35 -9.32
N ASP A 54 16.10 2.68 -9.71
CA ASP A 54 16.73 3.97 -9.42
C ASP A 54 15.97 5.09 -10.17
N TYR A 55 14.96 5.67 -9.50
CA TYR A 55 14.14 6.75 -10.03
C TYR A 55 14.86 8.11 -10.05
N SER A 56 16.12 8.17 -9.60
CA SER A 56 16.91 9.42 -9.63
C SER A 56 17.05 10.00 -11.04
N LYS A 57 17.08 9.11 -12.05
CA LYS A 57 17.23 9.43 -13.49
C LYS A 57 15.91 9.66 -14.22
N ALA A 58 14.76 9.42 -13.59
CA ALA A 58 13.49 9.74 -14.23
C ALA A 58 13.34 11.27 -14.29
N GLU A 59 13.25 11.79 -15.51
CA GLU A 59 13.15 13.22 -15.79
C GLU A 59 11.72 13.75 -15.69
N SER A 60 10.70 12.87 -15.76
CA SER A 60 9.30 13.28 -15.68
C SER A 60 8.46 12.37 -14.79
N VAL A 61 7.59 12.99 -13.99
CA VAL A 61 6.59 12.29 -13.17
C VAL A 61 5.64 11.48 -14.05
N ALA A 62 5.31 12.02 -15.24
CA ALA A 62 4.44 11.37 -16.21
C ALA A 62 4.98 10.02 -16.70
N SER A 63 6.30 9.85 -16.85
CA SER A 63 6.88 8.55 -17.23
C SER A 63 6.80 7.49 -16.12
N ILE A 64 6.64 7.92 -14.87
CA ILE A 64 6.64 7.05 -13.69
C ILE A 64 5.23 6.60 -13.36
N ALA A 65 4.25 7.52 -13.43
CA ALA A 65 2.84 7.24 -13.21
C ALA A 65 2.20 6.56 -14.44
N LYS A 66 2.45 5.26 -14.58
CA LYS A 66 1.97 4.42 -15.68
C LYS A 66 0.44 4.41 -15.75
N LEU A 67 -0.24 4.48 -14.60
CA LEU A 67 -1.69 4.51 -14.52
C LEU A 67 -2.26 5.74 -15.22
N ARG A 68 -1.63 6.90 -15.04
CA ARG A 68 -2.03 8.13 -15.72
C ARG A 68 -1.76 8.05 -17.23
N ASN A 69 -0.72 7.32 -17.67
CA ASN A 69 -0.46 7.14 -19.11
C ASN A 69 -1.48 6.21 -19.79
N SER A 70 -2.11 5.30 -19.04
CA SER A 70 -3.36 4.63 -19.46
C SER A 70 -4.57 5.58 -19.35
N LYS A 71 -4.40 6.86 -19.76
CA LYS A 71 -5.36 7.96 -19.61
C LYS A 71 -6.78 7.55 -19.96
N GLN A 72 -6.92 6.70 -20.97
CA GLN A 72 -8.21 6.29 -21.47
C GLN A 72 -8.99 5.43 -20.47
N GLN A 73 -8.39 4.41 -19.86
CA GLN A 73 -9.12 3.53 -18.95
C GLN A 73 -9.44 4.22 -17.62
N PHE A 74 -8.45 4.92 -17.04
CA PHE A 74 -8.65 5.67 -15.79
C PHE A 74 -9.73 6.76 -15.96
N SER A 75 -9.61 7.61 -16.99
CA SER A 75 -10.58 8.68 -17.25
C SER A 75 -11.98 8.12 -17.53
N GLU A 76 -12.08 7.08 -18.36
CA GLU A 76 -13.38 6.48 -18.68
C GLU A 76 -14.10 5.92 -17.45
N ILE A 77 -13.37 5.29 -16.51
CA ILE A 77 -13.95 4.76 -15.28
C ILE A 77 -14.39 5.89 -14.36
N ILE A 78 -13.55 6.91 -14.15
CA ILE A 78 -13.89 8.07 -13.31
C ILE A 78 -15.09 8.86 -13.87
N ASP A 79 -15.16 9.03 -15.19
CA ASP A 79 -16.29 9.68 -15.86
C ASP A 79 -17.57 8.86 -15.71
N LYS A 80 -17.50 7.53 -15.84
CA LYS A 80 -18.65 6.64 -15.60
C LYS A 80 -19.10 6.73 -14.15
N ILE A 81 -18.18 6.68 -13.18
CA ILE A 81 -18.51 6.82 -11.75
C ILE A 81 -19.23 8.15 -11.48
N SER A 82 -18.71 9.25 -12.02
CA SER A 82 -19.33 10.58 -11.88
C SER A 82 -20.75 10.63 -12.44
N ASN A 83 -21.00 9.92 -13.55
CA ASN A 83 -22.33 9.80 -14.14
C ASN A 83 -23.30 8.95 -13.32
N TYR A 84 -22.81 7.92 -12.62
CA TYR A 84 -23.64 7.05 -11.79
C TYR A 84 -23.87 7.59 -10.38
N ILE A 85 -22.94 8.37 -9.81
CA ILE A 85 -23.08 8.99 -8.48
C ILE A 85 -24.39 9.79 -8.34
N GLY A 86 -24.80 10.51 -9.38
CA GLY A 86 -26.04 11.30 -9.38
C GLY A 86 -27.33 10.53 -9.72
N LYS A 87 -27.23 9.26 -10.15
CA LYS A 87 -28.38 8.46 -10.57
C LYS A 87 -28.78 7.50 -9.46
N GLN A 88 -29.96 7.70 -8.86
CA GLN A 88 -30.54 6.68 -7.99
C GLN A 88 -30.83 5.41 -8.80
N ARG A 89 -30.41 4.26 -8.28
CA ARG A 89 -30.74 2.96 -8.87
C ARG A 89 -32.26 2.79 -8.83
N LYS A 90 -32.88 2.57 -9.98
CA LYS A 90 -34.28 2.12 -10.03
C LYS A 90 -34.24 0.61 -9.76
N ASN A 91 -35.06 0.11 -8.84
CA ASN A 91 -35.13 -1.30 -8.44
C ASN A 91 -35.68 -2.23 -9.55
N SER A 92 -35.43 -1.93 -10.82
CA SER A 92 -36.20 -2.46 -11.95
C SER A 92 -35.35 -3.15 -13.02
N ASP A 93 -34.27 -3.84 -12.64
CA ASP A 93 -33.62 -4.78 -13.55
C ASP A 93 -33.61 -6.19 -12.94
N SER A 94 -34.52 -7.02 -13.46
CA SER A 94 -34.73 -8.40 -13.09
C SER A 94 -33.84 -9.28 -13.98
N GLY A 95 -32.56 -9.41 -13.62
CA GLY A 95 -31.58 -10.28 -14.27
C GLY A 95 -30.44 -10.65 -13.32
N PRO A 96 -29.53 -11.55 -13.72
CA PRO A 96 -28.34 -11.87 -12.93
C PRO A 96 -27.51 -10.61 -12.66
N VAL A 97 -27.15 -10.36 -11.40
CA VAL A 97 -26.43 -9.16 -10.96
C VAL A 97 -25.08 -9.01 -11.68
N GLU A 98 -24.42 -10.12 -12.02
CA GLU A 98 -23.14 -10.17 -12.74
C GLU A 98 -23.21 -9.65 -14.20
N ALA A 99 -24.41 -9.69 -14.80
CA ALA A 99 -24.64 -9.18 -16.14
C ALA A 99 -24.90 -7.66 -16.15
N ASP A 100 -25.11 -7.05 -14.98
CA ASP A 100 -25.37 -5.62 -14.88
C ASP A 100 -24.09 -4.82 -15.22
N PRO A 101 -24.16 -3.89 -16.19
CA PRO A 101 -23.03 -3.00 -16.49
C PRO A 101 -22.56 -2.19 -15.27
N GLU A 102 -23.43 -1.92 -14.29
CA GLU A 102 -23.08 -1.22 -13.05
C GLU A 102 -22.22 -2.10 -12.14
N TYR A 103 -22.51 -3.40 -12.04
CA TYR A 103 -21.68 -4.35 -11.28
C TYR A 103 -20.29 -4.48 -11.90
N ARG A 104 -20.20 -4.59 -13.24
CA ARG A 104 -18.91 -4.61 -13.94
C ARG A 104 -18.10 -3.33 -13.71
N LEU A 105 -18.76 -2.18 -13.63
CA LEU A 105 -18.11 -0.92 -13.29
C LEU A 105 -17.58 -0.91 -11.86
N ILE A 106 -18.31 -1.48 -10.89
CA ILE A 106 -17.86 -1.59 -9.50
C ILE A 106 -16.59 -2.43 -9.39
N VAL A 107 -16.57 -3.61 -10.01
CA VAL A 107 -15.38 -4.48 -10.04
C VAL A 107 -14.19 -3.77 -10.71
N ALA A 108 -14.43 -3.13 -11.86
CA ALA A 108 -13.39 -2.37 -12.56
C ALA A 108 -12.87 -1.19 -11.71
N ALA A 109 -13.75 -0.50 -10.99
CA ALA A 109 -13.38 0.59 -10.11
C ALA A 109 -12.59 0.09 -8.88
N ASN A 110 -12.97 -1.06 -8.29
CA ASN A 110 -12.22 -1.65 -7.18
C ASN A 110 -10.79 -2.03 -7.62
N ASN A 111 -10.65 -2.69 -8.78
CA ASN A 111 -9.34 -2.99 -9.36
C ASN A 111 -8.51 -1.71 -9.61
N LEU A 112 -9.16 -0.63 -10.06
CA LEU A 112 -8.50 0.65 -10.24
C LEU A 112 -7.92 1.21 -8.94
N THR A 113 -8.55 0.97 -7.78
CA THR A 113 -7.98 1.39 -6.49
C THR A 113 -6.70 0.65 -6.14
N VAL A 114 -6.59 -0.63 -6.49
CA VAL A 114 -5.37 -1.42 -6.32
C VAL A 114 -4.26 -0.89 -7.23
N GLU A 115 -4.60 -0.52 -8.47
CA GLU A 115 -3.64 0.14 -9.37
C GLU A 115 -3.18 1.50 -8.84
N ILE A 116 -4.07 2.29 -8.22
CA ILE A 116 -3.69 3.55 -7.55
C ILE A 116 -2.73 3.29 -6.38
N ASP A 117 -2.95 2.23 -5.59
CA ASP A 117 -2.07 1.89 -4.48
C ASP A 117 -0.68 1.44 -4.95
N ASN A 118 -0.61 0.75 -6.09
CA ASN A 118 0.67 0.38 -6.72
C ASN A 118 1.47 1.59 -7.23
N GLU A 119 0.85 2.77 -7.37
CA GLU A 119 1.55 4.03 -7.69
C GLU A 119 2.29 4.64 -6.47
N LEU A 120 2.55 3.84 -5.42
CA LEU A 120 3.48 4.15 -4.31
C LEU A 120 4.87 4.59 -4.80
N ILE A 121 5.19 4.28 -6.06
CA ILE A 121 6.36 4.78 -6.77
C ILE A 121 6.45 6.31 -6.75
N ILE A 122 5.33 7.04 -6.79
CA ILE A 122 5.32 8.51 -6.74
C ILE A 122 5.83 9.01 -5.38
N HIS A 123 5.50 8.32 -4.29
CA HIS A 123 6.05 8.62 -2.97
C HIS A 123 7.58 8.39 -2.94
N LYS A 124 8.05 7.25 -3.45
CA LYS A 124 9.49 6.95 -3.57
C LYS A 124 10.21 8.04 -4.40
N PHE A 125 9.67 8.42 -5.55
CA PHE A 125 10.22 9.50 -6.39
C PHE A 125 10.29 10.84 -5.66
N THR A 126 9.20 11.23 -4.99
CA THR A 126 9.12 12.50 -4.23
C THR A 126 10.17 12.52 -3.12
N ARG A 127 10.30 11.40 -2.40
CA ARG A 127 11.29 11.22 -1.35
C ARG A 127 12.72 11.36 -1.88
N ASP A 128 13.06 10.65 -2.94
CA ASP A 128 14.43 10.63 -3.46
C ASP A 128 14.86 12.01 -3.98
N LYS A 129 13.93 12.74 -4.61
CA LYS A 129 14.19 14.13 -5.07
C LYS A 129 14.27 15.11 -3.90
N TYR A 130 13.40 15.00 -2.91
CA TYR A 130 13.38 15.92 -1.76
C TYR A 130 14.45 15.63 -0.72
N SER A 131 15.02 14.42 -0.69
CA SER A 131 16.15 14.05 0.17
C SER A 131 17.37 14.97 -0.04
N LYS A 132 17.56 15.51 -1.26
CA LYS A 132 18.57 16.54 -1.54
C LYS A 132 18.38 17.80 -0.68
N ARG A 133 17.14 18.16 -0.35
CA ARG A 133 16.76 19.35 0.43
C ARG A 133 16.67 19.06 1.92
N PHE A 134 15.97 17.99 2.26
CA PHE A 134 15.64 17.67 3.66
C PHE A 134 15.60 16.16 3.86
N PRO A 135 16.76 15.49 3.98
CA PRO A 135 16.84 14.04 4.08
C PRO A 135 16.18 13.49 5.35
N GLU A 136 16.23 14.24 6.46
CA GLU A 136 15.66 13.81 7.73
C GLU A 136 14.13 13.70 7.69
N LEU A 137 13.45 14.37 6.74
CA LEU A 137 11.99 14.40 6.67
C LEU A 137 11.38 13.00 6.50
N GLU A 138 12.06 12.08 5.80
CA GLU A 138 11.61 10.69 5.65
C GLU A 138 11.46 9.99 7.00
N SER A 139 12.44 10.15 7.88
CA SER A 139 12.42 9.54 9.21
C SER A 139 11.37 10.17 10.14
N LEU A 140 11.01 11.43 9.89
CA LEU A 140 10.10 12.21 10.74
C LEU A 140 8.63 12.01 10.38
N VAL A 141 8.34 11.73 9.10
CA VAL A 141 6.97 11.55 8.59
C VAL A 141 6.91 10.23 7.81
N PRO A 142 6.57 9.11 8.48
CA PRO A 142 6.55 7.78 7.86
C PRO A 142 5.32 7.57 6.95
N ASP A 143 4.23 8.30 7.18
CA ASP A 143 3.03 8.20 6.34
C ASP A 143 3.27 8.87 4.98
N SER A 144 2.98 8.14 3.90
CA SER A 144 3.28 8.59 2.54
C SER A 144 2.48 9.83 2.11
N LEU A 145 1.20 9.91 2.49
CA LEU A 145 0.36 11.05 2.11
C LEU A 145 0.73 12.29 2.90
N ASP A 146 0.99 12.15 4.20
CA ASP A 146 1.42 13.26 5.04
C ASP A 146 2.81 13.75 4.64
N TYR A 147 3.71 12.84 4.22
CA TYR A 147 5.00 13.20 3.65
C TYR A 147 4.81 14.06 2.39
N ILE A 148 4.02 13.59 1.41
CA ILE A 148 3.75 14.31 0.16
C ILE A 148 3.14 15.70 0.43
N ARG A 149 2.14 15.79 1.31
CA ARG A 149 1.52 17.09 1.67
C ARG A 149 2.52 18.02 2.34
N THR A 150 3.35 17.48 3.24
CA THR A 150 4.37 18.26 3.95
C THR A 150 5.41 18.81 2.97
N VAL A 151 5.90 17.96 2.06
CA VAL A 151 6.85 18.37 1.02
C VAL A 151 6.28 19.47 0.14
N LYS A 152 5.01 19.34 -0.29
CA LYS A 152 4.31 20.35 -1.08
C LYS A 152 4.21 21.70 -0.36
N GLU A 153 3.88 21.69 0.94
CA GLU A 153 3.74 22.92 1.72
C GLU A 153 5.09 23.61 2.03
N LEU A 154 6.14 22.82 2.30
CA LEU A 154 7.47 23.33 2.61
C LEU A 154 8.20 23.83 1.37
N GLY A 155 8.27 23.01 0.33
CA GLY A 155 9.10 23.28 -0.85
C GLY A 155 10.53 23.64 -0.46
N ASN A 156 11.02 24.78 -0.96
CA ASN A 156 12.35 25.31 -0.62
C ASN A 156 12.38 26.19 0.65
N ASN A 157 11.23 26.60 1.20
CA ASN A 157 11.21 27.50 2.35
C ASN A 157 10.81 26.75 3.63
N LEU A 158 11.80 26.18 4.30
CA LEU A 158 11.59 25.38 5.51
C LEU A 158 11.14 26.23 6.72
N GLU A 159 11.31 27.55 6.69
CA GLU A 159 10.85 28.41 7.79
C GLU A 159 9.32 28.45 7.90
N LYS A 160 8.60 28.05 6.84
CA LYS A 160 7.14 27.90 6.85
C LYS A 160 6.65 26.92 7.92
N CYS A 161 7.47 25.97 8.39
CA CYS A 161 7.12 25.02 9.44
C CYS A 161 6.47 25.66 10.68
N LYS A 162 6.97 26.83 11.11
CA LYS A 162 6.59 27.41 12.42
C LYS A 162 5.19 28.02 12.44
N ASN A 163 4.75 28.57 11.31
CA ASN A 163 3.53 29.40 11.24
C ASN A 163 2.51 28.88 10.22
N ASN A 164 2.71 27.71 9.61
CA ASN A 164 1.80 27.18 8.61
C ASN A 164 0.65 26.41 9.27
N VAL A 165 -0.57 26.94 9.14
CA VAL A 165 -1.81 26.33 9.63
C VAL A 165 -2.10 25.01 8.91
N ILE A 166 -1.70 24.86 7.64
CA ILE A 166 -1.92 23.66 6.85
C ILE A 166 -1.07 22.51 7.40
N LEU A 167 0.21 22.78 7.74
CA LEU A 167 1.07 21.77 8.36
C LEU A 167 0.55 21.32 9.73
N GLN A 168 -0.11 22.19 10.50
CA GLN A 168 -0.76 21.83 11.77
C GLN A 168 -1.98 20.93 11.60
N GLN A 169 -2.58 20.87 10.40
CA GLN A 169 -3.67 19.95 10.09
C GLN A 169 -3.17 18.56 9.66
N ILE A 170 -1.91 18.50 9.19
CA ILE A 170 -1.30 17.28 8.65
C ILE A 170 -0.46 16.59 9.74
N LEU A 171 0.39 17.35 10.43
CA LEU A 171 1.37 16.82 11.38
C LEU A 171 1.03 17.22 12.82
N THR A 172 1.45 16.40 13.78
CA THR A 172 1.35 16.75 15.19
C THR A 172 2.27 17.92 15.55
N ASN A 173 1.90 18.71 16.57
CA ASN A 173 2.74 19.79 17.07
C ASN A 173 4.14 19.32 17.49
N ALA A 174 4.27 18.09 18.00
CA ALA A 174 5.56 17.50 18.35
C ALA A 174 6.42 17.29 17.09
N THR A 175 5.85 16.71 16.04
CA THR A 175 6.53 16.51 14.76
C THR A 175 6.95 17.84 14.15
N ILE A 176 6.06 18.85 14.13
CA ILE A 176 6.36 20.19 13.60
C ILE A 176 7.55 20.84 14.31
N MET A 177 7.63 20.70 15.64
CA MET A 177 8.75 21.23 16.42
C MET A 177 10.07 20.56 16.04
N VAL A 178 10.08 19.22 15.95
CA VAL A 178 11.28 18.47 15.54
C VAL A 178 11.70 18.84 14.12
N VAL A 179 10.75 18.85 13.18
CA VAL A 179 10.97 19.24 11.78
C VAL A 179 11.50 20.68 11.70
N SER A 180 11.00 21.61 12.52
CA SER A 180 11.50 23.00 12.52
C SER A 180 12.93 23.11 13.05
N VAL A 181 13.32 22.28 14.02
CA VAL A 181 14.68 22.28 14.58
C VAL A 181 15.66 21.67 13.58
N THR A 182 15.33 20.53 12.98
CA THR A 182 16.17 19.87 11.97
C THR A 182 16.25 20.67 10.67
N ALA A 183 15.16 21.32 10.27
CA ALA A 183 15.14 22.25 9.13
C ALA A 183 16.09 23.45 9.31
N SER A 184 16.39 23.86 10.56
CA SER A 184 17.31 24.97 10.81
C SER A 184 18.77 24.58 10.57
N THR A 185 19.06 23.28 10.48
CA THR A 185 20.42 22.74 10.26
C THR A 185 20.70 22.37 8.80
N THR A 186 19.68 22.30 7.93
CA THR A 186 19.84 21.96 6.51
C THR A 186 20.13 23.20 5.66
N GLN A 187 21.13 23.13 4.78
CA GLN A 187 21.61 24.27 3.98
C GLN A 187 21.40 24.10 2.47
N SER A 188 21.02 22.92 2.01
CA SER A 188 20.83 22.63 0.58
C SER A 188 19.55 23.28 0.04
N GLN A 189 19.56 23.65 -1.24
CA GLN A 189 18.39 24.18 -1.95
C GLN A 189 18.20 23.42 -3.26
N LEU A 190 16.94 23.18 -3.63
CA LEU A 190 16.58 22.62 -4.93
C LEU A 190 16.55 23.73 -5.97
N THR A 191 16.88 23.38 -7.21
CA THR A 191 16.68 24.28 -8.34
C THR A 191 15.18 24.49 -8.62
N GLU A 192 14.83 25.58 -9.31
CA GLU A 192 13.43 25.87 -9.65
C GLU A 192 12.80 24.76 -10.52
N GLU A 193 13.59 24.16 -11.41
CA GLU A 193 13.15 23.05 -12.25
C GLU A 193 12.85 21.78 -11.42
N GLU A 194 13.74 21.43 -10.48
CA GLU A 194 13.53 20.30 -9.58
C GLU A 194 12.33 20.53 -8.65
N LEU A 195 12.15 21.76 -8.15
CA LEU A 195 11.02 22.11 -7.31
C LEU A 195 9.70 21.99 -8.07
N LYS A 196 9.66 22.45 -9.33
CA LYS A 196 8.48 22.32 -10.17
C LYS A 196 8.13 20.86 -10.46
N GLN A 197 9.12 20.02 -10.76
CA GLN A 197 8.91 18.58 -10.95
C GLN A 197 8.37 17.91 -9.68
N LEU A 198 8.89 18.31 -8.52
CA LEU A 198 8.44 17.81 -7.23
C LEU A 198 7.00 18.23 -6.92
N GLU A 199 6.65 19.49 -7.17
CA GLU A 199 5.29 20.01 -6.99
C GLU A 199 4.30 19.28 -7.90
N GLU A 200 4.65 19.05 -9.17
CA GLU A 200 3.84 18.26 -10.10
C GLU A 200 3.64 16.81 -9.61
N ALA A 201 4.68 16.19 -9.03
CA ALA A 201 4.58 14.86 -8.43
C ALA A 201 3.63 14.83 -7.24
N CYS A 202 3.74 15.83 -6.37
CA CYS A 202 2.88 15.95 -5.20
C CYS A 202 1.42 16.18 -5.62
N ASP A 203 1.18 17.06 -6.59
CA ASP A 203 -0.16 17.32 -7.14
C ASP A 203 -0.78 16.05 -7.72
N MET A 204 0.01 15.30 -8.49
CA MET A 204 -0.45 14.05 -9.09
C MET A 204 -0.80 13.00 -8.02
N ALA A 205 0.03 12.83 -6.99
CA ALA A 205 -0.26 11.90 -5.91
C ALA A 205 -1.52 12.28 -5.14
N LEU A 206 -1.73 13.58 -4.88
CA LEU A 206 -2.94 14.08 -4.21
C LEU A 206 -4.19 13.91 -5.08
N GLU A 207 -4.08 14.14 -6.40
CA GLU A 207 -5.17 13.90 -7.36
C GLU A 207 -5.56 12.42 -7.41
N LEU A 208 -4.58 11.52 -7.43
CA LEU A 208 -4.80 10.07 -7.39
C LEU A 208 -5.47 9.65 -6.08
N ASN A 209 -4.99 10.15 -4.94
CA ASN A 209 -5.61 9.85 -3.65
C ASN A 209 -7.05 10.38 -3.56
N GLN A 210 -7.32 11.57 -4.09
CA GLN A 210 -8.69 12.11 -4.14
C GLN A 210 -9.59 11.25 -5.04
N SER A 211 -9.06 10.77 -6.17
CA SER A 211 -9.77 9.88 -7.08
C SER A 211 -10.05 8.52 -6.42
N LYS A 212 -9.09 7.98 -5.65
CA LYS A 212 -9.27 6.78 -4.84
C LYS A 212 -10.44 6.91 -3.86
N HIS A 213 -10.50 8.02 -3.12
CA HIS A 213 -11.61 8.28 -2.21
C HIS A 213 -12.97 8.34 -2.93
N ARG A 214 -13.05 9.02 -4.08
CA ARG A 214 -14.29 9.05 -4.89
C ARG A 214 -14.72 7.67 -5.35
N ILE A 215 -13.76 6.81 -5.72
CA ILE A 215 -14.06 5.42 -6.09
C ILE A 215 -14.60 4.66 -4.89
N TYR A 216 -13.97 4.77 -3.71
CA TYR A 216 -14.45 4.09 -2.51
C TYR A 216 -15.86 4.51 -2.12
N GLU A 217 -16.16 5.80 -2.10
CA GLU A 217 -17.50 6.32 -1.80
C GLU A 217 -18.55 5.74 -2.78
N TYR A 218 -18.20 5.64 -4.06
CA TYR A 218 -19.05 5.04 -5.07
C TYR A 218 -19.27 3.54 -4.83
N VAL A 219 -18.19 2.77 -4.63
CA VAL A 219 -18.25 1.32 -4.39
C VAL A 219 -19.05 1.03 -3.12
N GLU A 220 -18.84 1.77 -2.04
CA GLU A 220 -19.59 1.63 -0.79
C GLU A 220 -21.08 1.92 -0.97
N SER A 221 -21.42 3.01 -1.65
CA SER A 221 -22.82 3.37 -1.93
C SER A 221 -23.53 2.32 -2.79
N ARG A 222 -22.84 1.63 -3.70
CA ARG A 222 -23.46 0.64 -4.59
C ARG A 222 -23.45 -0.77 -4.01
N MET A 223 -22.38 -1.14 -3.32
CA MET A 223 -22.25 -2.47 -2.75
C MET A 223 -23.17 -2.68 -1.55
N SER A 224 -23.47 -1.63 -0.79
CA SER A 224 -24.51 -1.63 0.24
C SER A 224 -25.91 -1.95 -0.33
N PHE A 225 -26.16 -1.69 -1.62
CA PHE A 225 -27.41 -2.07 -2.28
C PHE A 225 -27.33 -3.47 -2.91
N ILE A 226 -26.18 -3.85 -3.49
CA ILE A 226 -26.00 -5.12 -4.20
C ILE A 226 -25.86 -6.30 -3.22
N ALA A 227 -24.97 -6.16 -2.25
CA ALA A 227 -24.64 -7.19 -1.28
C ALA A 227 -24.56 -6.57 0.14
N PRO A 228 -25.70 -6.14 0.72
CA PRO A 228 -25.72 -5.47 2.03
C PRO A 228 -25.12 -6.33 3.14
N ASN A 229 -25.51 -7.60 3.22
CA ASN A 229 -25.05 -8.50 4.27
C ASN A 229 -23.53 -8.72 4.18
N LEU A 230 -23.01 -8.95 2.97
CA LEU A 230 -21.58 -9.16 2.77
C LEU A 230 -20.79 -7.89 3.07
N SER A 231 -21.26 -6.73 2.59
CA SER A 231 -20.63 -5.42 2.84
C SER A 231 -20.55 -5.09 4.34
N ILE A 232 -21.55 -5.48 5.13
CA ILE A 232 -21.54 -5.27 6.59
C ILE A 232 -20.50 -6.18 7.29
N ILE A 233 -20.29 -7.39 6.78
CA ILE A 233 -19.39 -8.37 7.41
C ILE A 233 -17.93 -8.12 7.05
N VAL A 234 -17.61 -7.91 5.77
CA VAL A 234 -16.22 -7.82 5.27
C VAL A 234 -15.82 -6.43 4.76
N GLY A 235 -16.76 -5.49 4.67
CA GLY A 235 -16.55 -4.18 4.05
C GLY A 235 -16.82 -4.17 2.54
N ALA A 236 -17.25 -3.02 2.02
CA ALA A 236 -17.68 -2.90 0.63
C ALA A 236 -16.57 -3.14 -0.41
N SER A 237 -15.33 -2.74 -0.12
CA SER A 237 -14.19 -2.96 -1.02
C SER A 237 -13.77 -4.43 -1.08
N THR A 238 -13.83 -5.17 0.04
CA THR A 238 -13.54 -6.62 0.05
C THR A 238 -14.68 -7.44 -0.53
N ALA A 239 -15.91 -6.95 -0.42
CA ALA A 239 -17.07 -7.61 -1.00
C ALA A 239 -17.10 -7.53 -2.54
N ALA A 240 -16.50 -6.48 -3.12
CA ALA A 240 -16.57 -6.10 -4.54
C ALA A 240 -15.46 -6.74 -5.38
#